data_AF-A0A7V0VYM6-F1
#
_entry.id   AF-A0A7V0VYM6-F1
#
_cell.length_a   1.000
_cell.length_b   1.000
_cell.length_c   1.000
_cell.angle_alpha   90.00
_cell.angle_beta   90.00
_cell.angle_gamma   90.00
#
_symmetry.space_group_name_H-M   'P 1'
#
loop_
_entity.id
_entity.type
_entity.pdbx_description
1 polymer ?
#
loop_
_entity_poly.entity_id
_entity_poly.type
_entity_poly.pdbx_seq_one_letter_code
_entity_poly.pdbx_strand_id
1 'polypeptide(L)'
;MLLKSLSITIVLFILLISPAFSFPQITSSIETEFGVYTPYLVNIVPNVQPYTIKGDLSNITNLSLFQFTENEKKLLAKNGFVASPTKYKQVYDIYNYCQKANIPIFVTTDSMLHVYHILYGYTLRILETRKLCDDLEKLNAVMLKNAISQYEMATTPLAKTAAKKNLAYFAVASVLYNPATAIPSQVKDIVNAELKLIDAHKGFDPSPIFGYEEDYSQYVPRGHYTRSDKLSRYFKSMMWYGRMMFRITPREGIEKGIEETSQAILIISLVKNSKIGTEPALDVWDRIYQPTAFFVGKSDDLNIYEYMEIMEKVYGVNYASISPDKLADSAKVLDFIDEAKKYHSPMISSTIVWEGEDIGTVTKGFRFMGQRFIPDSYMFQQLVHDKVYGRMFPKGLDIFAIMGSE
;
A
#
# COMPACT_ATOMS: atom_id res chain seq x y z
N MET A 1 29.53 -72.95 2.18
CA MET A 1 29.99 -71.57 2.48
C MET A 1 29.05 -70.61 1.77
N LEU A 2 27.96 -70.22 2.43
CA LEU A 2 26.96 -69.23 1.97
C LEU A 2 25.96 -69.06 3.13
N LEU A 3 26.21 -68.07 3.99
CA LEU A 3 25.26 -67.63 5.02
C LEU A 3 24.23 -66.71 4.37
N LYS A 4 22.96 -67.00 4.65
CA LYS A 4 21.80 -66.22 4.21
C LYS A 4 21.78 -64.82 4.83
N SER A 5 21.48 -63.86 3.98
CA SER A 5 21.19 -62.45 4.24
C SER A 5 19.87 -62.25 4.99
N LEU A 6 19.87 -61.35 5.98
CA LEU A 6 18.70 -60.51 6.29
C LEU A 6 19.19 -59.25 7.02
N SER A 7 19.64 -58.24 6.26
CA SER A 7 19.91 -56.91 6.80
C SER A 7 18.64 -56.07 6.69
N ILE A 8 18.08 -55.73 7.85
CA ILE A 8 16.98 -54.78 8.00
C ILE A 8 17.55 -53.38 7.72
N THR A 9 17.21 -52.81 6.57
CA THR A 9 17.52 -51.41 6.25
C THR A 9 16.52 -50.52 7.00
N ILE A 10 16.95 -49.98 8.14
CA ILE A 10 16.26 -48.86 8.79
C ILE A 10 16.48 -47.63 7.90
N VAL A 11 15.44 -47.25 7.14
CA VAL A 11 15.39 -45.96 6.46
C VAL A 11 15.14 -44.91 7.52
N LEU A 12 16.21 -44.25 7.96
CA LEU A 12 16.14 -43.08 8.83
C LEU A 12 15.51 -41.94 8.00
N PHE A 13 14.23 -41.66 8.22
CA PHE A 13 13.61 -40.41 7.79
C PHE A 13 14.25 -39.28 8.60
N ILE A 14 15.29 -38.66 8.03
CA ILE A 14 15.76 -37.37 8.51
C ILE A 14 14.66 -36.38 8.16
N LEU A 15 13.80 -36.09 9.14
CA LEU A 15 13.03 -34.86 9.18
C LEU A 15 14.05 -33.72 9.16
N LEU A 16 14.34 -33.21 7.96
CA LEU A 16 14.88 -31.87 7.81
C LEU A 16 13.82 -30.92 8.36
N ILE A 17 13.94 -30.61 9.64
CA ILE A 17 13.33 -29.42 10.22
C ILE A 17 14.00 -28.27 9.48
N SER A 18 13.35 -27.78 8.42
CA SER A 18 13.71 -26.49 7.85
C SER A 18 13.66 -25.49 9.00
N PRO A 19 14.73 -24.73 9.28
CA PRO A 19 14.62 -23.68 10.26
C PRO A 19 13.53 -22.74 9.75
N ALA A 20 12.48 -22.54 10.56
CA ALA A 20 11.51 -21.48 10.33
C ALA A 20 12.29 -20.23 9.95
N PHE A 21 11.94 -19.61 8.82
CA PHE A 21 12.61 -18.44 8.28
C PHE A 21 12.86 -17.45 9.43
N SER A 22 14.08 -17.42 9.95
CA SER A 22 14.44 -16.52 11.02
C SER A 22 14.42 -15.12 10.41
N PHE A 23 13.52 -14.27 10.88
CA PHE A 23 13.56 -12.86 10.50
C PHE A 23 14.98 -12.33 10.67
N PRO A 24 15.46 -11.47 9.77
CA PRO A 24 16.76 -10.85 9.92
C PRO A 24 16.80 -10.12 11.26
N GLN A 25 17.63 -10.63 12.17
CA GLN A 25 17.82 -10.02 13.48
C GLN A 25 18.70 -8.79 13.30
N ILE A 26 18.11 -7.60 13.48
CA ILE A 26 18.85 -6.34 13.43
C ILE A 26 19.65 -6.21 14.73
N THR A 27 20.92 -6.60 14.69
CA THR A 27 21.82 -6.63 15.85
C THR A 27 22.73 -5.39 15.96
N SER A 28 22.76 -4.56 14.93
CA SER A 28 23.55 -3.33 14.87
C SER A 28 22.71 -2.17 14.35
N SER A 29 23.21 -0.94 14.53
CA SER A 29 22.58 0.23 13.94
C SER A 29 22.50 0.09 12.42
N ILE A 30 21.33 0.36 11.85
CA ILE A 30 21.10 0.38 10.41
C ILE A 30 20.75 1.80 10.01
N GLU A 31 21.49 2.34 9.06
CA GLU A 31 21.11 3.59 8.40
C GLU A 31 20.02 3.30 7.37
N THR A 32 18.92 4.04 7.50
CA THR A 32 17.83 4.08 6.53
C THR A 32 17.76 5.47 5.93
N GLU A 33 17.04 5.64 4.83
CA GLU A 33 16.78 6.95 4.23
C GLU A 33 16.07 7.95 5.17
N PHE A 34 15.38 7.46 6.20
CA PHE A 34 14.68 8.27 7.19
C PHE A 34 15.53 8.56 8.44
N GLY A 35 16.65 7.85 8.60
CA GLY A 35 17.54 8.00 9.74
C GLY A 35 18.11 6.67 10.23
N VAL A 36 18.87 6.74 11.32
CA VAL A 36 19.54 5.58 11.91
C VAL A 36 18.60 4.88 12.90
N TYR A 37 18.28 3.61 12.63
CA TYR A 37 17.64 2.74 13.61
C TYR A 37 18.71 2.04 14.44
N THR A 38 18.74 2.32 15.74
CA THR A 38 19.62 1.63 16.69
C THR A 38 18.80 0.61 17.49
N PRO A 39 19.02 -0.71 17.32
CA PRO A 39 18.27 -1.71 18.04
C PRO A 39 18.60 -1.68 19.54
N TYR A 40 17.58 -1.77 20.38
CA TYR A 40 17.76 -2.05 21.80
C TYR A 40 17.89 -3.56 21.99
N LEU A 41 19.13 -4.04 22.10
CA LEU A 41 19.39 -5.46 22.32
C LEU A 41 19.01 -5.85 23.75
N VAL A 42 18.04 -6.75 23.88
CA VAL A 42 17.63 -7.31 25.17
C VAL A 42 18.16 -8.73 25.28
N ASN A 43 19.13 -8.94 26.18
CA ASN A 43 19.60 -10.28 26.52
C ASN A 43 18.75 -10.86 27.66
N ILE A 44 17.82 -11.74 27.33
CA ILE A 44 16.96 -12.42 28.30
C ILE A 44 17.51 -13.80 28.58
N VAL A 45 17.79 -14.10 29.86
CA VAL A 45 18.04 -15.46 30.33
C VAL A 45 16.77 -15.93 31.04
N PRO A 46 16.00 -16.89 30.47
CA PRO A 46 14.84 -17.45 31.15
C PRO A 46 15.26 -18.05 32.49
N ASN A 47 14.67 -17.57 33.58
CA ASN A 47 14.97 -18.05 34.94
C ASN A 47 13.73 -18.62 35.65
N VAL A 48 12.76 -19.08 34.86
CA VAL A 48 11.55 -19.74 35.39
C VAL A 48 11.81 -21.23 35.45
N GLN A 49 11.68 -21.82 36.65
CA GLN A 49 11.79 -23.26 36.81
C GLN A 49 10.63 -23.97 36.09
N PRO A 50 10.86 -25.11 35.44
CA PRO A 50 9.80 -25.90 34.83
C PRO A 50 8.74 -26.26 35.89
N TYR A 51 7.46 -26.12 35.53
CA TYR A 51 6.34 -26.49 36.38
C TYR A 51 5.27 -27.20 35.56
N THR A 52 4.50 -28.06 36.23
CA THR A 52 3.37 -28.79 35.62
C THR A 52 2.09 -28.38 36.33
N ILE A 53 1.06 -28.00 35.58
CA ILE A 53 -0.26 -27.69 36.13
C ILE A 53 -0.98 -29.01 36.40
N LYS A 54 -1.47 -29.20 37.63
CA LYS A 54 -2.24 -30.39 37.98
C LYS A 54 -3.61 -30.32 37.30
N GLY A 55 -4.14 -31.46 36.89
CA GLY A 55 -5.45 -31.55 36.22
C GLY A 55 -6.62 -31.03 37.07
N ASP A 56 -6.47 -31.00 38.39
CA ASP A 56 -7.43 -30.45 39.35
C ASP A 56 -7.20 -28.96 39.66
N LEU A 57 -6.18 -28.34 39.04
CA LEU A 57 -5.76 -26.95 39.23
C LEU A 57 -5.36 -26.60 40.68
N SER A 58 -5.14 -27.60 41.54
CA SER A 58 -4.87 -27.41 42.98
C SER A 58 -3.56 -26.69 43.27
N ASN A 59 -2.63 -26.64 42.31
CA ASN A 59 -1.36 -25.96 42.43
C ASN A 59 -1.36 -24.51 41.88
N ILE A 60 -2.55 -23.93 41.62
CA ILE A 60 -2.72 -22.54 41.19
C ILE A 60 -3.19 -21.68 42.37
N THR A 61 -2.34 -20.74 42.80
CA THR A 61 -2.56 -19.94 44.02
C THR A 61 -3.73 -18.96 43.92
N ASN A 62 -3.99 -18.41 42.74
CA ASN A 62 -4.98 -17.35 42.51
C ASN A 62 -6.29 -17.84 41.86
N LEU A 63 -6.53 -19.15 41.85
CA LEU A 63 -7.68 -19.75 41.16
C LEU A 63 -9.03 -19.19 41.63
N SER A 64 -9.14 -18.87 42.93
CA SER A 64 -10.37 -18.34 43.56
C SER A 64 -10.70 -16.89 43.17
N LEU A 65 -9.76 -16.15 42.56
CA LEU A 65 -9.98 -14.77 42.12
C LEU A 65 -10.78 -14.68 40.82
N PHE A 66 -11.01 -15.81 40.15
CA PHE A 66 -11.64 -15.88 38.84
C PHE A 66 -12.78 -16.89 38.82
N GLN A 67 -13.76 -16.66 37.96
CA GLN A 67 -14.83 -17.61 37.67
C GLN A 67 -14.56 -18.26 36.33
N PHE A 68 -14.40 -19.58 36.34
CA PHE A 68 -14.19 -20.39 35.15
C PHE A 68 -15.34 -21.37 34.96
N THR A 69 -15.78 -21.51 33.71
CA THR A 69 -16.61 -22.63 33.26
C THR A 69 -15.81 -23.94 33.29
N GLU A 70 -16.51 -25.08 33.29
CA GLU A 70 -15.85 -26.40 33.27
C GLU A 70 -15.00 -26.61 32.01
N ASN A 71 -15.36 -26.00 30.89
CA ASN A 71 -14.56 -26.06 29.67
C ASN A 71 -13.28 -25.23 29.80
N GLU A 72 -13.35 -24.04 30.39
CA GLU A 72 -12.18 -23.18 30.62
C GLU A 72 -11.18 -23.82 31.59
N LYS A 73 -11.67 -24.49 32.64
CA LYS A 73 -10.81 -25.26 33.56
C LYS A 73 -10.05 -26.37 32.84
N LYS A 74 -10.72 -27.11 31.96
CA LYS A 74 -10.09 -28.16 31.15
C LYS A 74 -9.02 -27.59 30.21
N LEU A 75 -9.30 -26.46 29.57
CA LEU A 75 -8.34 -25.77 28.70
C LEU A 75 -7.15 -25.25 29.49
N LEU A 76 -7.38 -24.66 30.66
CA LEU A 76 -6.33 -24.17 31.54
C LEU A 76 -5.42 -25.31 32.04
N ALA A 77 -6.00 -26.44 32.43
CA ALA A 77 -5.24 -27.63 32.83
C ALA A 77 -4.39 -28.22 31.69
N LYS A 78 -4.92 -28.17 30.46
CA LYS A 78 -4.25 -28.74 29.28
C LYS A 78 -3.17 -27.82 28.71
N ASN A 79 -3.47 -26.53 28.57
CA ASN A 79 -2.67 -25.57 27.81
C ASN A 79 -1.87 -24.62 28.71
N GLY A 80 -2.20 -24.53 30.00
CA GLY A 80 -1.66 -23.55 30.93
C GLY A 80 -2.18 -22.12 30.76
N PHE A 81 -3.05 -21.90 29.79
CA PHE A 81 -3.80 -20.65 29.63
C PHE A 81 -5.19 -20.92 29.08
N VAL A 82 -6.09 -19.95 29.24
CA VAL A 82 -7.40 -19.93 28.60
C VAL A 82 -7.74 -18.48 28.22
N ALA A 83 -8.37 -18.31 27.06
CA ALA A 83 -8.88 -17.02 26.62
C ALA A 83 -10.39 -16.95 26.87
N SER A 84 -10.82 -15.96 27.64
CA SER A 84 -12.22 -15.72 28.00
C SER A 84 -12.67 -14.35 27.51
N PRO A 85 -13.92 -14.20 27.03
CA PRO A 85 -14.43 -12.91 26.60
C PRO A 85 -14.49 -11.92 27.76
N THR A 86 -14.19 -10.66 27.48
CA THR A 86 -14.20 -9.58 28.47
C THR A 86 -15.22 -8.50 28.14
N LYS A 87 -15.71 -7.80 29.17
CA LYS A 87 -16.56 -6.61 29.05
C LYS A 87 -15.74 -5.31 28.96
N TYR A 88 -14.45 -5.39 29.24
CA TYR A 88 -13.54 -4.25 29.16
C TYR A 88 -13.34 -3.82 27.71
N LYS A 89 -13.28 -2.51 27.47
CA LYS A 89 -13.18 -1.96 26.11
C LYS A 89 -11.74 -1.70 25.70
N GLN A 90 -10.87 -1.46 26.68
CA GLN A 90 -9.48 -1.10 26.47
C GLN A 90 -8.56 -1.96 27.33
N VAL A 91 -7.33 -2.17 26.85
CA VAL A 91 -6.32 -2.97 27.56
C VAL A 91 -6.01 -2.39 28.94
N TYR A 92 -5.98 -1.05 29.07
CA TYR A 92 -5.69 -0.40 30.35
C TYR A 92 -6.81 -0.58 31.39
N ASP A 93 -8.05 -0.84 30.98
CA ASP A 93 -9.15 -1.11 31.92
C ASP A 93 -8.85 -2.39 32.72
N ILE A 94 -8.30 -3.40 32.04
CA ILE A 94 -7.89 -4.68 32.63
C ILE A 94 -6.74 -4.44 33.63
N TYR A 95 -5.74 -3.65 33.24
CA TYR A 95 -4.60 -3.36 34.11
C TYR A 95 -5.02 -2.60 35.37
N ASN A 96 -5.89 -1.61 35.24
CA ASN A 96 -6.44 -0.87 36.38
C ASN A 96 -7.27 -1.77 37.31
N TYR A 97 -8.07 -2.67 36.75
CA TYR A 97 -8.82 -3.63 37.54
C TYR A 97 -7.89 -4.57 38.31
N CYS A 98 -6.93 -5.19 37.61
CA CYS A 98 -5.98 -6.10 38.22
C CYS A 98 -5.16 -5.42 39.31
N GLN A 99 -4.72 -4.18 39.10
CA GLN A 99 -4.03 -3.39 40.11
C GLN A 99 -4.89 -3.19 41.37
N LYS A 100 -6.14 -2.76 41.21
CA LYS A 100 -7.07 -2.53 42.34
C LYS A 100 -7.41 -3.82 43.09
N ALA A 101 -7.49 -4.94 42.39
CA ALA A 101 -7.83 -6.24 42.94
C ALA A 101 -6.60 -7.03 43.44
N ASN A 102 -5.39 -6.46 43.39
CA ASN A 102 -4.12 -7.15 43.68
C ASN A 102 -3.93 -8.44 42.87
N ILE A 103 -4.41 -8.46 41.62
CA ILE A 103 -4.22 -9.54 40.67
C ILE A 103 -2.92 -9.28 39.90
N PRO A 104 -2.01 -10.28 39.77
CA PRO A 104 -0.81 -10.13 38.96
C PRO A 104 -1.11 -9.69 37.53
N ILE A 105 -0.38 -8.69 37.04
CA ILE A 105 -0.55 -8.13 35.71
C ILE A 105 0.48 -8.75 34.77
N PHE A 106 -0.01 -9.32 33.66
CA PHE A 106 0.83 -9.74 32.55
C PHE A 106 0.72 -8.71 31.43
N VAL A 107 1.81 -8.00 31.15
CA VAL A 107 1.88 -6.98 30.10
C VAL A 107 2.48 -7.60 28.85
N THR A 108 1.73 -7.57 27.76
CA THR A 108 2.17 -8.01 26.43
C THR A 108 2.54 -6.82 25.56
N THR A 109 3.22 -7.10 24.45
CA THR A 109 3.52 -6.12 23.39
C THR A 109 2.27 -5.48 22.82
N ASP A 110 1.10 -6.13 22.89
CA ASP A 110 -0.18 -5.61 22.40
C ASP A 110 -0.52 -4.25 23.01
N SER A 111 -0.18 -4.02 24.27
CA SER A 111 -0.40 -2.72 24.94
C SER A 111 0.37 -1.59 24.25
N MET A 112 1.63 -1.85 23.91
CA MET A 112 2.50 -0.91 23.20
C MET A 112 2.06 -0.74 21.74
N LEU A 113 1.74 -1.84 21.06
CA LEU A 113 1.27 -1.81 19.67
C LEU A 113 -0.07 -1.08 19.54
N HIS A 114 -0.98 -1.27 20.50
CA HIS A 114 -2.26 -0.57 20.55
C HIS A 114 -2.07 0.95 20.72
N VAL A 115 -1.24 1.36 21.69
CA VAL A 115 -0.92 2.79 21.90
C VAL A 115 -0.25 3.38 20.66
N TYR A 116 0.71 2.66 20.08
CA TYR A 116 1.36 3.05 18.82
C TYR A 116 0.33 3.27 17.71
N HIS A 117 -0.58 2.33 17.49
CA HIS A 117 -1.61 2.44 16.45
C HIS A 117 -2.54 3.65 16.67
N ILE A 118 -2.90 3.96 17.92
CA ILE A 118 -3.68 5.16 18.25
C ILE A 118 -2.89 6.43 17.92
N LEU A 119 -1.64 6.52 18.36
CA LEU A 119 -0.78 7.68 18.12
C LEU A 119 -0.50 7.88 16.63
N TYR A 120 -0.23 6.80 15.92
CA TYR A 120 -0.07 6.75 14.47
C TYR A 120 -1.30 7.33 13.76
N GLY A 121 -2.48 6.76 14.01
CA GLY A 121 -3.72 7.20 13.35
C GLY A 121 -4.10 8.64 13.72
N TYR A 122 -3.82 9.06 14.95
CA TYR A 122 -4.04 10.44 15.39
C TYR A 122 -3.11 11.42 14.68
N THR A 123 -1.83 11.08 14.56
CA THR A 123 -0.80 11.91 13.91
C THR A 123 -1.09 12.07 12.42
N LEU A 124 -1.36 10.96 11.72
CA LEU A 124 -1.69 10.96 10.30
C LEU A 124 -2.91 11.85 10.03
N ARG A 125 -3.96 11.70 10.83
CA ARG A 125 -5.18 12.51 10.69
C ARG A 125 -4.93 14.00 10.91
N ILE A 126 -4.09 14.37 11.88
CA ILE A 126 -3.71 15.78 12.09
C ILE A 126 -2.97 16.32 10.88
N LEU A 127 -1.99 15.57 10.39
CA LEU A 127 -1.19 15.94 9.23
C LEU A 127 -2.06 16.15 7.99
N GLU A 128 -2.94 15.19 7.69
CA GLU A 128 -3.88 15.27 6.58
C GLU A 128 -4.78 16.50 6.70
N THR A 129 -5.42 16.69 7.85
CA THR A 129 -6.41 17.76 8.05
C THR A 129 -5.78 19.15 8.05
N ARG A 130 -4.58 19.30 8.64
CA ARG A 130 -3.94 20.61 8.83
C ARG A 130 -3.03 21.04 7.68
N LYS A 131 -2.56 20.09 6.86
CA LYS A 131 -1.57 20.35 5.81
C LYS A 131 -1.95 19.70 4.48
N LEU A 132 -2.02 18.36 4.43
CA LEU A 132 -2.04 17.66 3.14
C LEU A 132 -3.31 17.93 2.33
N CYS A 133 -4.46 18.13 2.99
CA CYS A 133 -5.68 18.52 2.29
C CYS A 133 -5.52 19.83 1.50
N ASP A 134 -4.98 20.87 2.14
CA ASP A 134 -4.82 22.19 1.52
C ASP A 134 -3.74 22.18 0.43
N ASP A 135 -2.68 21.39 0.62
CA ASP A 135 -1.65 21.20 -0.41
C ASP A 135 -2.21 20.46 -1.63
N LEU A 136 -3.03 19.43 -1.42
CA LEU A 136 -3.68 18.69 -2.50
C LEU A 136 -4.64 19.58 -3.29
N GLU A 137 -5.41 20.44 -2.62
CA GLU A 137 -6.31 21.39 -3.27
C GLU A 137 -5.56 22.31 -4.23
N LYS A 138 -4.46 22.91 -3.74
CA LYS A 138 -3.64 23.84 -4.51
C LYS A 138 -2.93 23.14 -5.66
N LEU A 139 -2.42 21.93 -5.41
CA LEU A 139 -1.78 21.11 -6.43
C LEU A 139 -2.77 20.76 -7.55
N ASN A 140 -3.98 20.30 -7.19
CA ASN A 140 -5.05 20.01 -8.15
C ASN A 140 -5.38 21.23 -9.01
N ALA A 141 -5.55 22.40 -8.39
CA ALA A 141 -5.87 23.64 -9.11
C ALA A 141 -4.79 24.03 -10.13
N VAL A 142 -3.51 23.95 -9.75
CA VAL A 142 -2.40 24.31 -10.64
C VAL A 142 -2.21 23.27 -11.74
N MET A 143 -2.30 21.98 -11.41
CA MET A 143 -2.18 20.90 -12.40
C MET A 143 -3.31 20.94 -13.42
N LEU A 144 -4.56 21.15 -12.97
CA LEU A 144 -5.70 21.31 -13.88
C LEU A 144 -5.53 22.52 -14.80
N LYS A 145 -5.15 23.68 -14.26
CA LYS A 145 -4.90 24.90 -15.05
C LYS A 145 -3.83 24.65 -16.11
N ASN A 146 -2.71 24.05 -15.75
CA ASN A 146 -1.61 23.85 -16.68
C ASN A 146 -1.88 22.71 -17.67
N ALA A 147 -2.70 21.71 -17.30
CA ALA A 147 -3.19 20.70 -18.23
C ALA A 147 -4.07 21.29 -19.34
N ILE A 148 -4.86 22.34 -19.04
CA ILE A 148 -5.62 23.09 -20.06
C ILE A 148 -4.63 23.70 -21.07
N SER A 149 -3.63 24.45 -20.60
CA SER A 149 -2.62 25.07 -21.46
C SER A 149 -1.84 24.04 -22.29
N GLN A 150 -1.45 22.91 -21.67
CA GLN A 150 -0.74 21.84 -22.37
C GLN A 150 -1.61 21.20 -23.46
N TYR A 151 -2.91 21.00 -23.20
CA TYR A 151 -3.85 20.53 -24.20
C TYR A 151 -4.01 21.52 -25.36
N GLU A 152 -4.08 22.82 -25.08
CA GLU A 152 -4.18 23.86 -26.12
C GLU A 152 -2.92 23.93 -27.00
N MET A 153 -1.73 23.76 -26.41
CA MET A 153 -0.45 23.75 -27.13
C MET A 153 -0.22 22.50 -27.99
N ALA A 154 -0.80 21.36 -27.62
CA ALA A 154 -0.64 20.12 -28.37
C ALA A 154 -1.34 20.19 -29.74
N THR A 155 -0.64 19.73 -30.77
CA THR A 155 -1.09 19.76 -32.17
C THR A 155 -1.10 18.38 -32.82
N THR A 156 -0.17 17.49 -32.47
CA THR A 156 -0.10 16.14 -33.03
C THR A 156 -1.20 15.24 -32.44
N PRO A 157 -1.69 14.22 -33.17
CA PRO A 157 -2.78 13.36 -32.69
C PRO A 157 -2.47 12.67 -31.35
N LEU A 158 -1.25 12.16 -31.17
CA LEU A 158 -0.81 11.48 -29.95
C LEU A 158 -0.72 12.46 -28.77
N ALA A 159 -0.03 13.60 -28.96
CA ALA A 159 0.08 14.62 -27.92
C ALA A 159 -1.29 15.18 -27.52
N LYS A 160 -2.18 15.42 -28.49
CA LYS A 160 -3.52 15.95 -28.24
C LYS A 160 -4.37 14.97 -27.46
N THR A 161 -4.31 13.69 -27.80
CA THR A 161 -5.06 12.62 -27.10
C THR A 161 -4.54 12.45 -25.68
N ALA A 162 -3.23 12.35 -25.48
CA ALA A 162 -2.61 12.23 -24.17
C ALA A 162 -2.91 13.46 -23.29
N ALA A 163 -2.73 14.68 -23.81
CA ALA A 163 -3.03 15.91 -23.07
C ALA A 163 -4.53 16.03 -22.73
N LYS A 164 -5.43 15.60 -23.62
CA LYS A 164 -6.88 15.57 -23.34
C LYS A 164 -7.24 14.64 -22.19
N LYS A 165 -6.62 13.45 -22.15
CA LYS A 165 -6.85 12.50 -21.05
C LYS A 165 -6.22 12.98 -19.74
N ASN A 166 -5.05 13.60 -19.78
CA ASN A 166 -4.47 14.27 -18.60
C ASN A 166 -5.35 15.41 -18.08
N LEU A 167 -5.94 16.20 -18.98
CA LEU A 167 -6.92 17.23 -18.62
C LEU A 167 -8.13 16.62 -17.90
N ALA A 168 -8.68 15.52 -18.43
CA ALA A 168 -9.76 14.79 -17.78
C ALA A 168 -9.34 14.21 -16.41
N TYR A 169 -8.14 13.62 -16.33
CA TYR A 169 -7.56 13.03 -15.13
C TYR A 169 -7.46 14.03 -13.97
N PHE A 170 -6.93 15.23 -14.22
CA PHE A 170 -6.85 16.28 -13.20
C PHE A 170 -8.19 16.95 -12.93
N ALA A 171 -9.11 17.01 -13.91
CA ALA A 171 -10.46 17.52 -13.70
C ALA A 171 -11.25 16.61 -12.74
N VAL A 172 -11.19 15.28 -12.91
CA VAL A 172 -11.81 14.31 -12.00
C VAL A 172 -11.29 14.52 -10.57
N ALA A 173 -9.96 14.53 -10.38
CA ALA A 173 -9.37 14.72 -9.06
C ALA A 173 -9.77 16.05 -8.41
N SER A 174 -9.79 17.13 -9.20
CA SER A 174 -10.16 18.46 -8.72
C SER A 174 -11.63 18.53 -8.30
N VAL A 175 -12.54 17.89 -9.04
CA VAL A 175 -13.97 17.81 -8.69
C VAL A 175 -14.21 16.92 -7.48
N LEU A 176 -13.52 15.77 -7.39
CA LEU A 176 -13.59 14.90 -6.21
C LEU A 176 -13.19 15.64 -4.93
N TYR A 177 -12.17 16.49 -5.01
CA TYR A 177 -11.73 17.29 -3.87
C TYR A 177 -12.63 18.51 -3.60
N ASN A 178 -12.98 19.26 -4.65
CA ASN A 178 -13.83 20.45 -4.59
C ASN A 178 -14.94 20.35 -5.66
N PRO A 179 -16.17 19.97 -5.28
CA PRO A 179 -17.30 19.78 -6.20
C PRO A 179 -17.73 21.05 -6.96
N ALA A 180 -17.31 22.23 -6.52
CA ALA A 180 -17.56 23.49 -7.23
C ALA A 180 -16.57 23.76 -8.36
N THR A 181 -15.54 22.91 -8.55
CA THR A 181 -14.57 23.06 -9.63
C THR A 181 -15.25 22.98 -10.99
N ALA A 182 -15.01 23.98 -11.84
CA ALA A 182 -15.52 23.99 -13.20
C ALA A 182 -14.83 22.91 -14.05
N ILE A 183 -15.63 22.05 -14.68
CA ILE A 183 -15.12 21.04 -15.61
C ILE A 183 -14.91 21.69 -17.00
N PRO A 184 -13.72 21.59 -17.60
CA PRO A 184 -13.46 22.10 -18.94
C PRO A 184 -14.39 21.45 -19.97
N SER A 185 -14.96 22.26 -20.89
CA SER A 185 -15.97 21.81 -21.84
C SER A 185 -15.50 20.66 -22.74
N GLN A 186 -14.21 20.64 -23.07
CA GLN A 186 -13.57 19.66 -23.94
C GLN A 186 -13.57 18.23 -23.37
N VAL A 187 -13.69 18.09 -22.05
CA VAL A 187 -13.66 16.81 -21.33
C VAL A 187 -14.89 16.62 -20.43
N LYS A 188 -15.91 17.48 -20.57
CA LYS A 188 -17.07 17.47 -19.67
C LYS A 188 -17.79 16.12 -19.60
N ASP A 189 -18.06 15.51 -20.75
CA ASP A 189 -18.83 14.27 -20.81
C ASP A 189 -18.05 13.08 -20.24
N ILE A 190 -16.78 12.94 -20.61
CA ILE A 190 -15.91 11.85 -20.13
C ILE A 190 -15.64 11.97 -18.62
N VAL A 191 -15.45 13.19 -18.11
CA VAL A 191 -15.27 13.45 -16.66
C VAL A 191 -16.55 13.13 -15.89
N ASN A 192 -17.71 13.56 -16.38
CA ASN A 192 -18.98 13.25 -15.72
C ASN A 192 -19.29 11.75 -15.70
N ALA A 193 -18.95 11.03 -16.79
CA ALA A 193 -19.08 9.59 -16.84
C ALA A 193 -18.20 8.90 -15.78
N GLU A 194 -16.93 9.32 -15.67
CA GLU A 194 -15.98 8.80 -14.68
C GLU A 194 -16.47 9.09 -13.24
N LEU A 195 -16.87 10.33 -12.95
CA LEU A 195 -17.39 10.73 -11.64
C LEU A 195 -18.65 9.96 -11.24
N LYS A 196 -19.52 9.62 -12.20
CA LYS A 196 -20.71 8.82 -11.95
C LYS A 196 -20.36 7.39 -11.50
N LEU A 197 -19.34 6.78 -12.09
CA LEU A 197 -18.87 5.46 -11.68
C LEU A 197 -18.23 5.51 -10.29
N ILE A 198 -17.40 6.53 -10.04
CA ILE A 198 -16.79 6.77 -8.73
C ILE A 198 -17.85 6.96 -7.64
N ASP A 199 -18.91 7.74 -7.89
CA ASP A 199 -19.98 7.97 -6.90
C ASP A 199 -20.87 6.75 -6.68
N ALA A 200 -21.06 5.92 -7.71
CA ALA A 200 -21.89 4.73 -7.63
C ALA A 200 -21.25 3.57 -6.84
N HIS A 201 -19.91 3.50 -6.79
CA HIS A 201 -19.15 2.48 -6.05
C HIS A 201 -19.48 1.02 -6.42
N LYS A 202 -19.88 0.75 -7.67
CA LYS A 202 -20.44 -0.56 -8.11
C LYS A 202 -19.39 -1.59 -8.55
N GLY A 203 -18.25 -1.66 -7.86
CA GLY A 203 -17.19 -2.63 -8.19
C GLY A 203 -16.57 -2.33 -9.55
N PHE A 204 -16.38 -3.36 -10.38
CA PHE A 204 -15.62 -3.29 -11.63
C PHE A 204 -16.43 -2.72 -12.80
N ASP A 205 -15.87 -1.72 -13.49
CA ASP A 205 -16.37 -1.17 -14.76
C ASP A 205 -15.16 -0.60 -15.56
N PRO A 206 -15.15 -0.63 -16.90
CA PRO A 206 -14.13 0.06 -17.70
C PRO A 206 -14.14 1.58 -17.47
N SER A 207 -12.97 2.15 -17.15
CA SER A 207 -12.82 3.60 -17.00
C SER A 207 -13.10 4.33 -18.33
N PRO A 208 -14.01 5.32 -18.36
CA PRO A 208 -14.22 6.17 -19.53
C PRO A 208 -12.95 6.82 -20.06
N ILE A 209 -12.03 7.23 -19.17
CA ILE A 209 -10.78 7.91 -19.56
C ILE A 209 -9.73 6.91 -20.04
N PHE A 210 -9.53 5.81 -19.31
CA PHE A 210 -8.40 4.92 -19.53
C PHE A 210 -8.75 3.67 -20.35
N GLY A 211 -9.98 3.19 -20.28
CA GLY A 211 -10.50 2.06 -21.04
C GLY A 211 -10.25 0.68 -20.42
N TYR A 212 -9.38 0.58 -19.41
CA TYR A 212 -9.22 -0.65 -18.61
C TYR A 212 -10.21 -0.70 -17.44
N GLU A 213 -10.46 -1.90 -16.93
CA GLU A 213 -11.33 -2.13 -15.77
C GLU A 213 -10.74 -1.57 -14.49
N GLU A 214 -11.54 -0.81 -13.74
CA GLU A 214 -11.19 -0.28 -12.42
C GLU A 214 -12.23 -0.70 -11.38
N ASP A 215 -11.79 -0.94 -10.14
CA ASP A 215 -12.66 -1.24 -9.01
C ASP A 215 -13.15 0.03 -8.31
N TYR A 216 -14.35 0.50 -8.69
CA TYR A 216 -14.95 1.69 -8.11
C TYR A 216 -15.41 1.52 -6.66
N SER A 217 -15.43 0.30 -6.10
CA SER A 217 -15.71 0.07 -4.68
C SER A 217 -14.60 0.59 -3.75
N GLN A 218 -13.41 0.82 -4.29
CA GLN A 218 -12.25 1.35 -3.57
C GLN A 218 -12.40 2.83 -3.19
N TYR A 219 -13.31 3.56 -3.84
CA TYR A 219 -13.53 4.98 -3.61
C TYR A 219 -14.50 5.26 -2.44
N VAL A 220 -15.01 4.22 -1.78
CA VAL A 220 -15.85 4.35 -0.58
C VAL A 220 -14.97 4.82 0.60
N PRO A 221 -15.21 6.01 1.19
CA PRO A 221 -14.46 6.48 2.35
C PRO A 221 -14.64 5.55 3.56
N ARG A 222 -13.55 5.25 4.26
CA ARG A 222 -13.53 4.31 5.41
C ARG A 222 -12.72 4.89 6.57
N GLY A 223 -12.88 4.33 7.77
CA GLY A 223 -12.08 4.72 8.94
C GLY A 223 -12.26 6.20 9.31
N HIS A 224 -11.16 6.93 9.52
CA HIS A 224 -11.24 8.34 9.91
C HIS A 224 -11.63 9.28 8.76
N TYR A 225 -11.63 8.81 7.51
CA TYR A 225 -12.04 9.62 6.35
C TYR A 225 -13.55 9.92 6.33
N THR A 226 -14.36 9.20 7.10
CA THR A 226 -15.80 9.44 7.24
C THR A 226 -16.13 10.54 8.27
N ARG A 227 -15.13 11.10 8.96
CA ARG A 227 -15.34 12.05 10.06
C ARG A 227 -15.68 13.47 9.59
N SER A 228 -15.40 13.80 8.33
CA SER A 228 -15.76 15.09 7.73
C SER A 228 -15.80 15.01 6.21
N ASP A 229 -16.59 15.88 5.58
CA ASP A 229 -16.64 15.98 4.11
C ASP A 229 -15.27 16.30 3.53
N LYS A 230 -14.48 17.16 4.19
CA LYS A 230 -13.12 17.51 3.75
C LYS A 230 -12.22 16.27 3.66
N LEU A 231 -12.24 15.40 4.68
CA LEU A 231 -11.46 14.16 4.67
C LEU A 231 -12.01 13.14 3.67
N SER A 232 -13.33 13.05 3.51
CA SER A 232 -13.94 12.20 2.50
C SER A 232 -13.53 12.59 1.08
N ARG A 233 -13.49 13.90 0.79
CA ARG A 233 -13.09 14.44 -0.51
C ARG A 233 -11.60 14.27 -0.77
N TYR A 234 -10.77 14.53 0.26
CA TYR A 234 -9.33 14.22 0.23
C TYR A 234 -9.08 12.74 -0.09
N PHE A 235 -9.76 11.83 0.60
CA PHE A 235 -9.66 10.39 0.35
C PHE A 235 -9.98 10.04 -1.10
N LYS A 236 -11.15 10.47 -1.63
CA LYS A 236 -11.54 10.15 -3.01
C LYS A 236 -10.52 10.66 -4.03
N SER A 237 -10.00 11.88 -3.88
CA SER A 237 -8.98 12.45 -4.77
C SER A 237 -7.64 11.72 -4.67
N MET A 238 -7.18 11.36 -3.46
CA MET A 238 -5.94 10.60 -3.29
C MET A 238 -6.07 9.17 -3.79
N MET A 239 -7.23 8.53 -3.59
CA MET A 239 -7.52 7.19 -4.13
C MET A 239 -7.45 7.20 -5.65
N TRP A 240 -8.05 8.19 -6.32
CA TRP A 240 -7.95 8.34 -7.77
C TRP A 240 -6.49 8.42 -8.23
N TYR A 241 -5.66 9.24 -7.57
CA TYR A 241 -4.24 9.36 -7.92
C TYR A 241 -3.39 8.12 -7.62
N GLY A 242 -3.78 7.32 -6.63
CA GLY A 242 -3.09 6.08 -6.28
C GLY A 242 -3.56 4.86 -7.06
N ARG A 243 -4.75 4.88 -7.66
CA ARG A 243 -5.30 3.74 -8.40
C ARG A 243 -5.05 3.82 -9.90
N MET A 244 -5.20 5.01 -10.49
CA MET A 244 -5.05 5.15 -11.94
C MET A 244 -3.59 5.05 -12.36
N MET A 245 -3.33 4.12 -13.26
CA MET A 245 -2.02 3.78 -13.80
C MET A 245 -1.84 4.21 -15.24
N PHE A 246 -0.59 4.57 -15.54
CA PHE A 246 -0.08 4.84 -16.88
C PHE A 246 0.97 3.76 -17.21
N ARG A 247 0.52 2.65 -17.78
CA ARG A 247 1.31 1.43 -17.98
C ARG A 247 2.23 1.57 -19.19
N ILE A 248 3.45 1.03 -19.08
CA ILE A 248 4.42 1.04 -20.18
C ILE A 248 4.23 -0.14 -21.14
N THR A 249 3.69 -1.26 -20.64
CA THR A 249 3.43 -2.49 -21.40
C THR A 249 2.04 -3.06 -21.11
N PRO A 250 0.96 -2.30 -21.39
CA PRO A 250 -0.40 -2.78 -21.23
C PRO A 250 -0.69 -3.92 -22.22
N ARG A 251 -1.51 -4.88 -21.80
CA ARG A 251 -1.96 -6.02 -22.62
C ARG A 251 -2.72 -5.62 -23.88
N GLU A 252 -3.34 -4.44 -23.86
CA GLU A 252 -4.11 -3.88 -24.96
C GLU A 252 -3.22 -3.55 -26.16
N GLY A 253 -1.89 -3.57 -25.98
CA GLY A 253 -0.90 -3.52 -27.05
C GLY A 253 0.06 -2.33 -26.95
N ILE A 254 1.03 -2.33 -27.85
CA ILE A 254 2.11 -1.33 -27.88
C ILE A 254 1.56 0.09 -28.06
N GLU A 255 0.54 0.28 -28.91
CA GLU A 255 -0.09 1.59 -29.11
C GLU A 255 -0.67 2.16 -27.82
N LYS A 256 -1.28 1.30 -26.98
CA LYS A 256 -1.82 1.70 -25.70
C LYS A 256 -0.70 2.07 -24.71
N GLY A 257 0.40 1.32 -24.72
CA GLY A 257 1.59 1.64 -23.92
C GLY A 257 2.21 2.99 -24.30
N ILE A 258 2.27 3.29 -25.60
CA ILE A 258 2.72 4.60 -26.10
C ILE A 258 1.78 5.72 -25.62
N GLU A 259 0.46 5.53 -25.71
CA GLU A 259 -0.53 6.52 -25.24
C GLU A 259 -0.42 6.78 -23.73
N GLU A 260 -0.43 5.74 -22.91
CA GLU A 260 -0.34 5.83 -21.45
C GLU A 260 1.01 6.40 -21.00
N THR A 261 2.12 5.99 -21.63
CA THR A 261 3.44 6.54 -21.34
C THR A 261 3.54 8.01 -21.74
N SER A 262 2.95 8.40 -22.89
CA SER A 262 2.88 9.81 -23.31
C SER A 262 2.12 10.66 -22.29
N GLN A 263 1.01 10.15 -21.74
CA GLN A 263 0.29 10.82 -20.65
C GLN A 263 1.18 11.04 -19.43
N ALA A 264 1.89 10.01 -18.96
CA ALA A 264 2.81 10.11 -17.83
C ALA A 264 3.92 11.13 -18.09
N ILE A 265 4.60 11.07 -19.23
CA ILE A 265 5.66 12.02 -19.64
C ILE A 265 5.13 13.47 -19.59
N LEU A 266 3.94 13.70 -20.14
CA LEU A 266 3.31 15.01 -20.14
C LEU A 266 2.94 15.49 -18.73
N ILE A 267 2.53 14.59 -17.83
CA ILE A 267 2.29 14.90 -16.41
C ILE A 267 3.59 15.33 -15.72
N ILE A 268 4.70 14.61 -15.94
CA ILE A 268 6.00 14.94 -15.34
C ILE A 268 6.47 16.31 -15.82
N SER A 269 6.32 16.61 -17.11
CA SER A 269 6.59 17.93 -17.67
C SER A 269 5.70 19.01 -17.04
N LEU A 270 4.41 18.73 -16.79
CA LEU A 270 3.53 19.65 -16.08
C LEU A 270 4.03 19.94 -14.66
N VAL A 271 4.31 18.90 -13.86
CA VAL A 271 4.77 19.07 -12.47
C VAL A 271 6.04 19.92 -12.43
N LYS A 272 7.01 19.62 -13.30
CA LYS A 272 8.30 20.31 -13.34
C LYS A 272 8.18 21.80 -13.69
N ASN A 273 7.23 22.16 -14.55
CA ASN A 273 7.03 23.53 -15.02
C ASN A 273 6.02 24.34 -14.18
N SER A 274 5.31 23.67 -13.27
CA SER A 274 4.24 24.28 -12.49
C SER A 274 4.76 24.92 -11.20
N LYS A 275 4.09 25.99 -10.77
CA LYS A 275 4.34 26.67 -9.49
C LYS A 275 3.03 27.01 -8.79
N ILE A 276 3.04 26.92 -7.46
CA ILE A 276 1.94 27.33 -6.58
C ILE A 276 2.42 28.56 -5.82
N GLY A 277 2.02 29.74 -6.30
CA GLY A 277 2.64 30.99 -5.87
C GLY A 277 4.10 31.05 -6.31
N THR A 278 5.02 31.14 -5.35
CA THR A 278 6.47 31.12 -5.60
C THR A 278 7.08 29.72 -5.52
N GLU A 279 6.35 28.74 -4.98
CA GLU A 279 6.84 27.40 -4.70
C GLU A 279 6.70 26.49 -5.94
N PRO A 280 7.71 25.67 -6.29
CA PRO A 280 7.59 24.62 -7.30
C PRO A 280 6.46 23.63 -6.97
N ALA A 281 5.70 23.19 -7.97
CA ALA A 281 4.65 22.19 -7.74
C ALA A 281 5.20 20.83 -7.30
N LEU A 282 6.42 20.49 -7.71
CA LEU A 282 7.13 19.30 -7.25
C LEU A 282 7.31 19.30 -5.72
N ASP A 283 7.66 20.44 -5.12
CA ASP A 283 7.88 20.55 -3.67
C ASP A 283 6.55 20.38 -2.89
N VAL A 284 5.45 20.87 -3.45
CA VAL A 284 4.11 20.66 -2.89
C VAL A 284 3.67 19.21 -3.01
N TRP A 285 3.93 18.58 -4.17
CA TRP A 285 3.68 17.16 -4.35
C TRP A 285 4.52 16.32 -3.37
N ASP A 286 5.80 16.65 -3.20
CA ASP A 286 6.73 15.93 -2.32
C ASP A 286 6.32 16.08 -0.85
N ARG A 287 5.80 17.24 -0.45
CA ARG A 287 5.24 17.46 0.89
C ARG A 287 4.01 16.59 1.19
N ILE A 288 3.32 16.08 0.17
CA ILE A 288 2.26 15.07 0.33
C ILE A 288 2.86 13.66 0.27
N TYR A 289 3.77 13.42 -0.66
CA TYR A 289 4.35 12.10 -0.92
C TYR A 289 5.26 11.61 0.20
N GLN A 290 6.22 12.41 0.69
CA GLN A 290 7.21 11.96 1.68
C GLN A 290 6.58 11.56 3.01
N PRO A 291 5.65 12.33 3.61
CA PRO A 291 5.05 11.90 4.86
C PRO A 291 4.20 10.64 4.70
N THR A 292 3.47 10.51 3.58
CA THR A 292 2.70 9.30 3.31
C THR A 292 3.61 8.10 3.07
N ALA A 293 4.76 8.30 2.42
CA ALA A 293 5.78 7.26 2.26
C ALA A 293 6.39 6.82 3.61
N PHE A 294 6.69 7.78 4.50
CA PHE A 294 7.21 7.49 5.84
C PHE A 294 6.22 6.69 6.70
N PHE A 295 4.95 7.08 6.69
CA PHE A 295 3.94 6.44 7.54
C PHE A 295 3.38 5.13 6.98
N VAL A 296 3.33 4.95 5.66
CA VAL A 296 2.60 3.83 5.03
C VAL A 296 3.51 2.93 4.18
N GLY A 297 4.69 3.41 3.80
CA GLY A 297 5.63 2.72 2.90
C GLY A 297 5.78 3.41 1.56
N LYS A 298 6.86 3.09 0.83
CA LYS A 298 7.12 3.64 -0.52
C LYS A 298 6.10 3.19 -1.54
N SER A 299 5.98 3.94 -2.64
CA SER A 299 5.27 3.47 -3.83
C SER A 299 5.92 2.19 -4.37
N ASP A 300 5.09 1.21 -4.73
CA ASP A 300 5.51 -0.01 -5.44
C ASP A 300 5.64 0.26 -6.96
N ASP A 301 4.89 1.25 -7.47
CA ASP A 301 5.02 1.78 -8.82
C ASP A 301 6.20 2.78 -8.95
N LEU A 302 6.68 3.00 -10.17
CA LEU A 302 7.67 4.04 -10.47
C LEU A 302 7.11 5.44 -10.15
N ASN A 303 7.90 6.24 -9.45
CA ASN A 303 7.50 7.56 -8.98
C ASN A 303 7.98 8.70 -9.90
N ILE A 304 7.63 9.95 -9.52
CA ILE A 304 7.98 11.16 -10.30
C ILE A 304 9.49 11.30 -10.50
N TYR A 305 10.31 11.06 -9.48
CA TYR A 305 11.77 11.22 -9.56
C TYR A 305 12.38 10.23 -10.54
N GLU A 306 11.94 8.97 -10.51
CA GLU A 306 12.43 7.93 -11.43
C GLU A 306 12.04 8.25 -12.88
N TYR A 307 10.81 8.72 -13.09
CA TYR A 307 10.40 9.20 -14.41
C TYR A 307 11.20 10.43 -14.85
N MET A 308 11.56 11.35 -13.95
CA MET A 308 12.41 12.51 -14.27
C MET A 308 13.82 12.07 -14.70
N GLU A 309 14.42 11.08 -14.03
CA GLU A 309 15.72 10.53 -14.45
C GLU A 309 15.67 9.93 -15.86
N ILE A 310 14.62 9.16 -16.17
CA ILE A 310 14.43 8.57 -17.51
C ILE A 310 14.20 9.69 -18.54
N MET A 311 13.43 10.71 -18.20
CA MET A 311 13.22 11.89 -19.05
C MET A 311 14.53 12.58 -19.40
N GLU A 312 15.43 12.77 -18.43
CA GLU A 312 16.74 13.38 -18.66
C GLU A 312 17.62 12.54 -19.59
N LYS A 313 17.58 11.21 -19.48
CA LYS A 313 18.32 10.30 -20.37
C LYS A 313 17.81 10.35 -21.81
N VAL A 314 16.50 10.38 -22.02
CA VAL A 314 15.87 10.24 -23.35
C VAL A 314 15.72 11.58 -24.08
N TYR A 315 15.36 12.63 -23.34
CA TYR A 315 15.04 13.96 -23.87
C TYR A 315 16.10 15.02 -23.52
N GLY A 316 17.04 14.71 -22.62
CA GLY A 316 18.06 15.64 -22.14
C GLY A 316 17.61 16.48 -20.93
N VAL A 317 18.58 17.10 -20.24
CA VAL A 317 18.36 17.88 -19.00
C VAL A 317 17.35 19.03 -19.11
N ASN A 318 17.10 19.51 -20.33
CA ASN A 318 16.17 20.61 -20.60
C ASN A 318 14.79 20.12 -21.08
N TYR A 319 14.41 18.87 -20.78
CA TYR A 319 13.14 18.28 -21.22
C TYR A 319 11.92 19.11 -20.83
N ALA A 320 12.00 19.85 -19.73
CA ALA A 320 10.93 20.71 -19.24
C ALA A 320 10.54 21.81 -20.25
N SER A 321 11.47 22.28 -21.08
CA SER A 321 11.22 23.31 -22.10
C SER A 321 10.75 22.75 -23.44
N ILE A 322 10.63 21.41 -23.56
CA ILE A 322 10.22 20.75 -24.81
C ILE A 322 8.71 20.85 -24.98
N SER A 323 8.24 21.09 -26.21
CA SER A 323 6.82 21.16 -26.50
C SER A 323 6.12 19.80 -26.30
N PRO A 324 4.81 19.78 -25.98
CA PRO A 324 4.06 18.54 -25.81
C PRO A 324 4.16 17.60 -27.02
N ASP A 325 4.19 18.16 -28.23
CA ASP A 325 4.29 17.39 -29.48
C ASP A 325 5.61 16.63 -29.61
N LYS A 326 6.72 17.22 -29.15
CA LYS A 326 8.04 16.58 -29.19
C LYS A 326 8.24 15.60 -28.03
N LEU A 327 7.58 15.83 -26.90
CA LEU A 327 7.56 14.91 -25.76
C LEU A 327 6.73 13.66 -26.06
N ALA A 328 5.66 13.79 -26.85
CA ALA A 328 4.82 12.69 -27.31
C ALA A 328 5.21 12.24 -28.72
N ASP A 329 6.51 12.17 -29.01
CA ASP A 329 7.04 11.56 -30.23
C ASP A 329 7.13 10.04 -30.04
N SER A 330 6.48 9.25 -30.90
CA SER A 330 6.33 7.81 -30.70
C SER A 330 7.67 7.07 -30.59
N ALA A 331 8.70 7.49 -31.34
CA ALA A 331 10.02 6.84 -31.27
C ALA A 331 10.71 7.13 -29.93
N LYS A 332 10.67 8.39 -29.48
CA LYS A 332 11.20 8.76 -28.16
C LYS A 332 10.41 8.14 -27.00
N VAL A 333 9.10 7.98 -27.15
CA VAL A 333 8.28 7.29 -26.14
C VAL A 333 8.64 5.79 -26.08
N LEU A 334 8.96 5.15 -27.20
CA LEU A 334 9.46 3.77 -27.20
C LEU A 334 10.83 3.67 -26.52
N ASP A 335 11.76 4.59 -26.81
CA ASP A 335 13.05 4.66 -26.10
C ASP A 335 12.84 4.83 -24.59
N PHE A 336 11.87 5.65 -24.18
CA PHE A 336 11.49 5.83 -22.79
C PHE A 336 10.97 4.54 -22.17
N ILE A 337 10.06 3.83 -22.86
CA ILE A 337 9.52 2.55 -22.40
C ILE A 337 10.65 1.53 -22.18
N ASP A 338 11.61 1.45 -23.10
CA ASP A 338 12.73 0.52 -23.00
C ASP A 338 13.70 0.86 -21.88
N GLU A 339 13.90 2.13 -21.56
CA GLU A 339 14.65 2.55 -20.37
C GLU A 339 13.87 2.27 -19.08
N ALA A 340 12.56 2.57 -19.05
CA ALA A 340 11.69 2.34 -17.90
C ALA A 340 11.60 0.86 -17.51
N LYS A 341 11.66 -0.06 -18.49
CA LYS A 341 11.72 -1.51 -18.23
C LYS A 341 12.89 -1.93 -17.34
N LYS A 342 14.00 -1.18 -17.34
CA LYS A 342 15.23 -1.48 -16.57
C LYS A 342 15.12 -1.12 -15.08
N TYR A 343 14.17 -0.27 -14.72
CA TYR A 343 13.91 0.08 -13.32
C TYR A 343 13.21 -1.06 -12.59
N HIS A 344 12.98 -0.93 -11.28
CA HIS A 344 12.27 -1.95 -10.51
C HIS A 344 10.83 -2.14 -11.02
N SER A 345 10.24 -3.30 -10.69
CA SER A 345 8.87 -3.65 -11.08
C SER A 345 8.01 -3.76 -9.82
N PRO A 346 6.70 -3.44 -9.92
CA PRO A 346 5.79 -3.59 -8.80
C PRO A 346 5.70 -5.06 -8.37
N MET A 347 5.68 -5.28 -7.07
CA MET A 347 5.64 -6.60 -6.44
C MET A 347 4.24 -6.99 -5.95
N ILE A 348 3.34 -6.01 -5.79
CA ILE A 348 1.99 -6.18 -5.26
C ILE A 348 0.97 -5.89 -6.35
N SER A 349 0.09 -6.86 -6.58
CA SER A 349 -1.09 -6.70 -7.44
C SER A 349 -2.11 -5.80 -6.75
N SER A 350 -2.16 -4.55 -7.21
CA SER A 350 -3.07 -3.53 -6.72
C SER A 350 -4.28 -3.28 -7.64
N THR A 351 -4.34 -4.04 -8.74
CA THR A 351 -5.35 -3.94 -9.81
C THR A 351 -5.71 -5.33 -10.33
N ILE A 352 -6.59 -5.39 -11.33
CA ILE A 352 -6.94 -6.63 -12.01
C ILE A 352 -5.77 -7.11 -12.86
N VAL A 353 -5.17 -8.23 -12.43
CA VAL A 353 -4.18 -9.01 -13.18
C VAL A 353 -4.77 -10.38 -13.45
N TRP A 354 -4.71 -10.84 -14.69
CA TRP A 354 -5.36 -12.06 -15.11
C TRP A 354 -4.44 -13.25 -14.91
N GLU A 355 -5.02 -14.45 -14.80
CA GLU A 355 -4.25 -15.68 -14.61
C GLU A 355 -3.25 -15.87 -15.76
N GLY A 356 -1.98 -16.10 -15.40
CA GLY A 356 -0.88 -16.24 -16.35
C GLY A 356 -0.20 -14.93 -16.78
N GLU A 357 -0.71 -13.76 -16.39
CA GLU A 357 -0.03 -12.49 -16.60
C GLU A 357 1.04 -12.24 -15.52
N ASP A 358 2.18 -11.69 -15.95
CA ASP A 358 3.20 -11.23 -15.01
C ASP A 358 2.85 -9.84 -14.48
N ILE A 359 2.58 -9.74 -13.17
CA ILE A 359 2.23 -8.49 -12.46
C ILE A 359 3.28 -7.41 -12.78
N GLY A 360 4.56 -7.76 -12.67
CA GLY A 360 5.69 -6.86 -12.86
C GLY A 360 5.85 -6.34 -14.29
N THR A 361 5.09 -6.89 -15.24
CA THR A 361 5.06 -6.48 -16.65
C THR A 361 3.78 -5.71 -16.97
N VAL A 362 2.61 -6.27 -16.66
CA VAL A 362 1.33 -5.68 -17.11
C VAL A 362 0.89 -4.48 -16.27
N THR A 363 1.41 -4.36 -15.04
CA THR A 363 1.09 -3.23 -14.14
C THR A 363 2.21 -2.20 -14.03
N LYS A 364 3.39 -2.48 -14.60
CA LYS A 364 4.53 -1.57 -14.56
C LYS A 364 4.21 -0.26 -15.26
N GLY A 365 4.47 0.83 -14.57
CA GLY A 365 4.24 2.17 -15.08
C GLY A 365 4.28 3.22 -13.99
N PHE A 366 3.64 4.34 -14.29
CA PHE A 366 3.57 5.50 -13.41
C PHE A 366 2.21 5.59 -12.72
N ARG A 367 2.23 6.06 -11.47
CA ARG A 367 1.07 6.61 -10.77
C ARG A 367 1.45 7.91 -10.09
N PHE A 368 0.56 8.89 -10.14
CA PHE A 368 0.82 10.22 -9.58
C PHE A 368 1.00 10.19 -8.05
N MET A 369 0.24 9.34 -7.35
CA MET A 369 0.40 9.07 -5.92
C MET A 369 0.33 7.55 -5.66
N GLY A 370 1.25 6.79 -6.28
CA GLY A 370 1.21 5.32 -6.37
C GLY A 370 0.94 4.55 -5.08
N GLN A 371 0.38 3.35 -5.24
CA GLN A 371 0.02 2.50 -4.11
C GLN A 371 1.27 2.02 -3.37
N ARG A 372 1.13 1.87 -2.05
CA ARG A 372 2.27 1.64 -1.18
C ARG A 372 2.60 0.16 -1.11
N PHE A 373 3.89 -0.15 -1.06
CA PHE A 373 4.35 -1.49 -0.73
C PHE A 373 4.04 -1.78 0.74
N ILE A 374 3.04 -2.63 0.98
CA ILE A 374 2.65 -3.09 2.31
C ILE A 374 3.13 -4.54 2.46
N PRO A 375 4.03 -4.85 3.41
CA PRO A 375 4.57 -6.20 3.61
C PRO A 375 3.48 -7.27 3.71
N ASP A 376 2.40 -6.99 4.45
CA ASP A 376 1.28 -7.92 4.62
C ASP A 376 0.60 -8.25 3.29
N SER A 377 0.43 -7.26 2.41
CA SER A 377 -0.20 -7.46 1.11
C SER A 377 0.68 -8.32 0.20
N TYR A 378 1.99 -8.09 0.22
CA TYR A 378 2.95 -8.94 -0.47
C TYR A 378 2.90 -10.38 0.05
N MET A 379 2.97 -10.55 1.38
CA MET A 379 2.91 -11.86 2.03
C MET A 379 1.61 -12.61 1.70
N PHE A 380 0.45 -11.96 1.81
CA PHE A 380 -0.83 -12.58 1.51
C PHE A 380 -0.97 -12.97 0.04
N GLN A 381 -0.45 -12.16 -0.88
CA GLN A 381 -0.43 -12.51 -2.30
C GLN A 381 0.35 -13.81 -2.57
N GLN A 382 1.42 -14.08 -1.82
CA GLN A 382 2.16 -15.34 -1.95
C GLN A 382 1.39 -16.57 -1.43
N LEU A 383 0.27 -16.37 -0.74
CA LEU A 383 -0.50 -17.42 -0.07
C LEU A 383 -1.88 -17.65 -0.69
N VAL A 384 -2.20 -17.01 -1.82
CA VAL A 384 -3.48 -17.16 -2.51
C VAL A 384 -3.32 -17.81 -3.88
N HIS A 385 -4.46 -18.00 -4.56
CA HIS A 385 -4.60 -18.50 -5.92
C HIS A 385 -3.63 -17.76 -6.86
N ASP A 386 -3.04 -18.47 -7.82
CA ASP A 386 -1.76 -18.21 -8.51
C ASP A 386 -0.53 -18.88 -7.86
N LYS A 387 -0.34 -18.75 -6.53
CA LYS A 387 0.76 -19.42 -5.80
C LYS A 387 0.31 -20.69 -5.08
N VAL A 388 -0.91 -20.68 -4.57
CA VAL A 388 -1.53 -21.80 -3.85
C VAL A 388 -2.87 -22.11 -4.52
N TYR A 389 -2.88 -23.17 -5.32
CA TYR A 389 -4.07 -23.57 -6.09
C TYR A 389 -5.31 -23.74 -5.19
N GLY A 390 -6.43 -23.16 -5.63
CA GLY A 390 -7.73 -23.22 -4.92
C GLY A 390 -7.87 -22.29 -3.70
N ARG A 391 -6.83 -21.54 -3.30
CA ARG A 391 -6.90 -20.68 -2.12
C ARG A 391 -7.25 -19.23 -2.48
N MET A 392 -8.54 -18.89 -2.47
CA MET A 392 -8.97 -17.53 -2.90
C MET A 392 -8.65 -16.41 -1.90
N PHE A 393 -8.50 -16.73 -0.61
CA PHE A 393 -8.27 -15.72 0.42
C PHE A 393 -7.18 -16.15 1.41
N PRO A 394 -6.36 -15.19 1.90
CA PRO A 394 -5.49 -15.43 3.03
C PRO A 394 -6.32 -15.54 4.32
N LYS A 395 -5.68 -16.00 5.39
CA LYS A 395 -6.23 -16.06 6.75
C LYS A 395 -5.36 -15.19 7.66
N GLY A 396 -5.95 -14.59 8.69
CA GLY A 396 -5.18 -13.78 9.64
C GLY A 396 -4.03 -14.54 10.32
N LEU A 397 -4.18 -15.86 10.48
CA LEU A 397 -3.13 -16.72 11.06
C LEU A 397 -1.92 -16.91 10.14
N ASP A 398 -2.03 -16.59 8.85
CA ASP A 398 -0.92 -16.73 7.91
C ASP A 398 0.25 -15.83 8.27
N ILE A 399 -0.02 -14.60 8.76
CA ILE A 399 1.03 -13.70 9.19
C ILE A 399 1.84 -14.36 10.30
N PHE A 400 1.19 -14.90 11.33
CA PHE A 400 1.89 -15.55 12.44
C PHE A 400 2.69 -16.78 11.97
N ALA A 401 2.14 -17.58 11.05
CA ALA A 401 2.85 -18.71 10.48
C ALA A 401 4.10 -18.28 9.68
N ILE A 402 3.99 -17.23 8.85
CA ILE A 402 5.14 -16.63 8.15
C ILE A 402 6.16 -16.10 9.16
N MET A 403 5.69 -15.57 10.30
CA MET A 403 6.54 -15.08 11.37
C MET A 403 7.21 -16.19 12.22
N GLY A 404 7.02 -17.46 11.85
CA GLY A 404 7.62 -18.59 12.56
C GLY A 404 6.83 -19.08 13.77
N SER A 405 5.55 -18.72 13.89
CA SER A 405 4.64 -19.39 14.83
C SER A 405 4.27 -20.76 14.29
N GLU A 406 4.73 -21.81 14.97
CA GLU A 406 4.39 -23.22 14.68
C GLU A 406 3.00 -23.62 15.19
#